data_AF-A0A3N5Q404-F1
#
_entry.id   AF-A0A3N5Q404-F1
#
_cell.length_a   1.000
_cell.length_b   1.000
_cell.length_c   1.000
_cell.angle_alpha   90.00
_cell.angle_beta   90.00
_cell.angle_gamma   90.00
#
_symmetry.space_group_name_H-M   'P 1'
#
loop_
_entity.id
_entity.type
_entity.pdbx_description
1 polymer ?
#
loop_
_entity_poly.entity_id
_entity_poly.type
_entity_poly.pdbx_seq_one_letter_code
_entity_poly.pdbx_strand_id
1 'polypeptide(L)'
;MSAIMHSDPSLKKTHAELLYESQMRKSRQFNMWVSVTWGGLFLFLIYLFSGQSFLGFETIELNLEFIQKNFLFIAGGLWQTLLVSVLSITLAIFLALVAALGRLSSFPPFYALSTFYVSLIRGTPL
;
A
#
# COMPACT_ATOMS: atom_id res chain seq x y z
N MET A 1 5.11 71.92 5.08
CA MET A 1 5.56 71.64 3.70
C MET A 1 6.76 70.72 3.84
N SER A 2 6.76 69.41 3.57
CA SER A 2 5.88 68.51 2.83
C SER A 2 6.17 67.07 3.27
N ALA A 3 5.13 66.23 3.29
CA ALA A 3 5.15 64.78 3.13
C ALA A 3 5.94 63.94 4.17
N ILE A 4 5.27 63.68 5.30
CA ILE A 4 5.37 62.36 5.95
C ILE A 4 4.83 61.35 4.92
N MET A 5 5.71 60.53 4.39
CA MET A 5 5.37 59.40 3.53
C MET A 5 4.73 58.30 4.40
N HIS A 6 3.42 58.45 4.63
CA HIS A 6 2.56 57.40 5.16
C HIS A 6 1.68 56.87 4.02
N SER A 7 2.07 55.71 3.48
CA SER A 7 1.26 54.81 2.64
C SER A 7 2.10 53.53 2.48
N ASP A 8 1.71 52.31 2.86
CA ASP A 8 0.42 51.70 3.18
C ASP A 8 0.76 50.30 3.78
N PRO A 9 0.24 49.88 4.95
CA PRO A 9 0.75 48.69 5.66
C PRO A 9 0.15 47.35 5.19
N SER A 10 -0.42 47.24 3.99
CA SER A 10 -1.08 45.99 3.58
C SER A 10 -0.86 45.60 2.12
N LEU A 11 0.26 44.90 1.87
CA LEU A 11 0.31 43.87 0.84
C LEU A 11 -0.74 42.81 1.18
N LYS A 12 -1.97 43.03 0.72
CA LYS A 12 -3.10 42.10 0.82
C LYS A 12 -2.70 40.84 0.06
N LYS A 13 -2.15 39.84 0.77
CA LYS A 13 -1.75 38.55 0.20
C LYS A 13 -2.83 38.07 -0.76
N THR A 14 -2.45 37.79 -2.00
CA THR A 14 -3.39 37.44 -3.06
C THR A 14 -4.14 36.17 -2.63
N HIS A 15 -5.44 36.04 -2.93
CA HIS A 15 -6.21 34.84 -2.54
C HIS A 15 -5.54 33.51 -2.95
N ALA A 16 -4.77 33.53 -4.04
CA ALA A 16 -3.90 32.43 -4.46
C ALA A 16 -2.79 32.08 -3.45
N GLU A 17 -2.15 33.08 -2.83
CA GLU A 17 -1.11 32.90 -1.81
C GLU A 17 -1.69 32.35 -0.51
N LEU A 18 -2.87 32.81 -0.10
CA LEU A 18 -3.56 32.27 1.08
C LEU A 18 -3.96 30.79 0.87
N LEU A 19 -4.43 30.44 -0.32
CA LEU A 19 -4.71 29.05 -0.70
C LEU A 19 -3.42 28.22 -0.69
N TYR A 20 -2.34 28.75 -1.26
CA TYR A 20 -1.03 28.10 -1.28
C TYR A 20 -0.47 27.84 0.12
N GLU A 21 -0.52 28.83 1.02
CA GLU A 21 -0.09 28.68 2.42
C GLU A 21 -0.95 27.64 3.19
N SER A 22 -2.26 27.56 2.92
CA SER A 22 -3.14 26.58 3.57
C SER A 22 -2.88 25.14 3.11
N GLN A 23 -2.58 24.93 1.82
CA GLN A 23 -2.21 23.63 1.26
C GLN A 23 -0.91 23.13 1.88
N MET A 24 0.10 24.00 1.99
CA MET A 24 1.40 23.64 2.58
C MET A 24 1.29 23.26 4.07
N ARG A 25 0.40 23.91 4.83
CA ARG A 25 0.13 23.55 6.23
C ARG A 25 -0.58 22.20 6.36
N LYS A 26 -1.56 21.93 5.51
CA LYS A 26 -2.29 20.64 5.49
C LYS A 26 -1.34 19.48 5.16
N SER A 27 -0.44 19.65 4.20
CA SER A 27 0.54 18.61 3.85
C SER A 27 1.53 18.30 4.97
N ARG A 28 2.00 19.32 5.71
CA ARG A 28 2.90 19.11 6.86
C ARG A 28 2.21 18.41 8.02
N GLN A 29 0.99 18.83 8.35
CA GLN A 29 0.20 18.17 9.39
C GLN A 29 -0.10 16.73 8.99
N PHE A 30 -0.50 16.48 7.75
CA PHE A 30 -0.75 15.14 7.23
C PHE A 30 0.48 14.23 7.38
N ASN A 31 1.65 14.67 6.92
CA ASN A 31 2.88 13.89 7.05
C ASN A 31 3.26 13.64 8.51
N MET A 32 3.07 14.62 9.40
CA MET A 32 3.30 14.46 10.83
C MET A 32 2.37 13.39 11.44
N TRP A 33 1.08 13.41 11.09
CA TRP A 33 0.13 12.38 11.52
C TRP A 33 0.47 10.99 10.99
N VAL A 34 0.93 10.91 9.73
CA VAL A 34 1.42 9.65 9.14
C VAL A 34 2.63 9.14 9.91
N SER A 35 3.60 10.00 10.22
CA SER A 35 4.80 9.62 10.99
C SER A 35 4.46 9.18 12.41
N VAL A 36 3.52 9.85 13.09
CA VAL A 36 3.02 9.45 14.41
C VAL A 36 2.33 8.09 14.34
N THR A 37 1.50 7.87 13.33
CA THR A 37 0.82 6.58 13.11
C THR A 37 1.83 5.47 12.85
N TRP A 38 2.84 5.73 12.01
CA TRP A 38 3.94 4.80 11.75
C TRP A 38 4.73 4.47 13.01
N GLY A 39 5.07 5.48 13.82
CA GLY A 39 5.73 5.28 15.11
C GLY A 39 4.90 4.42 16.06
N GLY A 40 3.59 4.68 16.15
CA GLY A 40 2.66 3.89 16.94
C GLY A 40 2.58 2.42 16.49
N LEU A 41 2.44 2.19 15.18
CA LEU A 41 2.43 0.84 14.60
C LEU A 41 3.75 0.09 14.85
N PHE A 42 4.88 0.78 14.73
CA PHE A 42 6.19 0.19 14.97
C PHE A 42 6.39 -0.19 16.45
N LEU A 43 5.97 0.68 17.38
CA LEU A 43 5.99 0.40 18.81
C LEU A 43 5.08 -0.78 19.16
N PHE A 44 3.88 -0.83 18.58
CA PHE A 44 2.96 -1.95 18.74
C PHE A 44 3.57 -3.27 18.25
N LEU A 45 4.25 -3.24 17.10
CA LEU A 45 4.93 -4.40 16.55
C LEU A 45 6.08 -4.86 17.46
N ILE A 46 6.92 -3.93 17.94
CA ILE A 46 7.98 -4.25 18.92
C ILE A 46 7.38 -4.91 20.15
N TYR A 47 6.28 -4.37 20.70
CA TYR A 47 5.60 -4.95 21.85
C TYR A 47 5.13 -6.38 21.57
N LEU A 48 4.50 -6.63 20.42
CA LEU A 48 3.98 -7.95 20.03
C LEU A 48 5.08 -9.01 19.87
N PHE A 49 6.28 -8.61 19.47
CA PHE A 49 7.44 -9.49 19.26
C PHE A 49 8.48 -9.42 20.40
N SER A 50 8.18 -8.71 21.48
CA SER A 50 9.12 -8.54 22.60
C SER A 50 9.19 -9.75 23.53
N GLY A 51 8.22 -10.67 23.46
CA GLY A 51 8.18 -11.86 24.31
C GLY A 51 7.81 -11.62 25.77
N GLN A 52 7.40 -10.41 26.14
CA GLN A 52 6.94 -10.11 27.50
C GLN A 52 5.47 -10.43 27.69
N SER A 53 5.13 -11.01 28.85
CA SER A 53 3.75 -11.19 29.28
C SER A 53 3.28 -9.92 30.00
N PHE A 54 2.45 -9.14 29.33
CA PHE A 54 1.76 -8.00 29.96
C PHE A 54 0.25 -8.15 29.72
N LEU A 55 -0.53 -7.96 30.78
CA LEU A 55 -2.00 -8.14 30.79
C LEU A 55 -2.50 -9.56 30.44
N GLY A 56 -1.71 -10.60 30.69
CA GLY A 56 -2.15 -12.00 30.52
C GLY A 56 -2.12 -12.53 29.08
N PHE A 57 -1.57 -11.76 28.13
CA PHE A 57 -1.29 -12.22 26.77
C PHE A 57 0.20 -12.55 26.63
N GLU A 58 0.50 -13.75 26.18
CA GLU A 58 1.88 -14.15 25.83
C GLU A 58 2.22 -13.55 24.46
N THR A 59 3.25 -12.70 24.42
CA THR A 59 3.77 -12.15 23.18
C THR A 59 4.83 -13.09 22.59
N ILE A 60 5.15 -12.93 21.31
CA ILE A 60 6.03 -13.86 20.59
C ILE A 60 7.48 -13.55 20.96
N GLU A 61 8.17 -14.48 21.63
CA GLU A 61 9.61 -14.40 21.85
C GLU A 61 10.38 -14.69 20.56
N LEU A 62 11.03 -13.68 19.98
CA LEU A 62 11.90 -13.87 18.82
C LEU A 62 13.24 -14.48 19.24
N ASN A 63 13.44 -15.76 18.89
CA ASN A 63 14.73 -16.42 19.06
C ASN A 63 15.71 -15.98 17.95
N LEU A 64 16.47 -14.93 18.24
CA LEU A 64 17.47 -14.37 17.30
C LEU A 64 18.56 -15.38 16.93
N GLU A 65 18.95 -16.26 17.85
CA GLU A 65 19.95 -17.30 17.61
C GLU A 65 19.44 -18.34 16.61
N PHE A 66 18.18 -18.74 16.73
CA PHE A 66 17.51 -19.60 15.76
C PHE A 66 17.42 -18.96 14.38
N ILE A 67 17.06 -17.66 14.31
CA ILE A 67 16.94 -16.94 13.04
C ILE A 67 18.30 -16.85 12.34
N GLN A 68 19.38 -16.54 13.07
CA GLN A 68 20.72 -16.47 12.49
C GLN A 68 21.18 -17.83 11.97
N LYS A 69 20.99 -18.90 12.75
CA LYS A 69 21.40 -20.26 12.36
C LYS A 69 20.61 -20.79 11.18
N ASN A 70 19.32 -20.45 11.08
CA ASN A 70 18.41 -20.95 10.04
C ASN A 70 18.11 -19.89 8.97
N PHE A 71 18.89 -18.81 8.89
CA PHE A 71 18.64 -17.69 7.99
C PHE A 71 18.48 -18.16 6.54
N LEU A 72 19.35 -19.07 6.07
CA LEU A 72 19.26 -19.63 4.73
C LEU A 72 17.99 -20.46 4.51
N PHE A 73 17.53 -21.19 5.52
CA PHE A 73 16.28 -21.96 5.44
C PHE A 73 15.07 -21.03 5.34
N ILE A 74 15.02 -19.99 6.18
CA ILE A 74 13.96 -18.96 6.16
C ILE A 74 13.97 -18.20 4.83
N ALA A 75 15.14 -17.79 4.36
CA ALA A 75 15.31 -17.15 3.06
C ALA A 75 14.91 -18.07 1.90
N GLY A 76 15.05 -19.39 2.05
CA GLY A 76 14.53 -20.37 1.10
C GLY A 76 13.02 -20.26 0.89
N GLY A 77 12.26 -19.81 1.89
CA GLY A 77 10.84 -19.49 1.76
C GLY A 77 10.55 -18.40 0.73
N LEU A 78 11.42 -17.39 0.62
CA LEU A 78 11.29 -16.34 -0.39
C LEU A 78 11.34 -16.91 -1.81
N TRP A 79 12.25 -17.86 -2.05
CA TRP A 79 12.35 -18.53 -3.33
C TRP A 79 11.07 -19.28 -3.67
N GLN A 80 10.46 -19.96 -2.70
CA GLN A 80 9.19 -20.65 -2.90
C GLN A 80 8.05 -19.69 -3.23
N THR A 81 7.92 -18.58 -2.49
CA THR A 81 6.91 -17.55 -2.79
C THR A 81 7.09 -16.96 -4.19
N LEU A 82 8.33 -16.65 -4.58
CA LEU A 82 8.62 -16.13 -5.91
C LEU A 82 8.29 -17.15 -7.00
N LEU A 83 8.71 -18.40 -6.83
CA LEU A 83 8.46 -19.48 -7.78
C LEU A 83 6.95 -19.69 -7.98
N VAL A 84 6.19 -19.84 -6.90
CA VAL A 84 4.73 -20.04 -6.96
C VAL A 84 4.04 -18.82 -7.57
N SER A 85 4.47 -17.60 -7.21
CA SER A 85 3.90 -16.36 -7.78
C SER A 85 4.15 -16.26 -9.28
N VAL A 86 5.37 -16.53 -9.74
CA VAL A 86 5.73 -16.49 -11.16
C VAL A 86 4.96 -17.54 -11.96
N LEU A 87 4.87 -18.77 -11.46
CA LEU A 87 4.09 -19.83 -12.10
C LEU A 87 2.60 -19.46 -12.17
N SER A 88 2.04 -18.94 -11.08
CA SER A 88 0.65 -18.52 -11.00
C SER A 88 0.34 -17.38 -11.98
N ILE A 89 1.16 -16.34 -12.01
CA ILE A 89 1.00 -15.21 -12.94
C ILE A 89 1.13 -15.69 -14.39
N THR A 90 2.10 -16.55 -14.68
CA THR A 90 2.30 -17.09 -16.03
C THR A 90 1.05 -17.83 -16.49
N LEU A 91 0.53 -18.75 -15.68
CA LEU A 91 -0.70 -19.49 -15.97
C LEU A 91 -1.89 -18.53 -16.12
N ALA A 92 -2.02 -17.54 -15.25
CA ALA A 92 -3.09 -16.54 -15.30
C ALA A 92 -3.04 -15.73 -16.61
N ILE A 93 -1.86 -15.36 -17.08
CA ILE A 93 -1.69 -14.66 -18.37
C ILE A 93 -2.15 -15.55 -19.53
N PHE A 94 -1.77 -16.84 -19.56
CA PHE A 94 -2.25 -17.76 -20.60
C PHE A 94 -3.78 -17.88 -20.62
N LEU A 95 -4.40 -18.06 -19.46
CA LEU A 95 -5.86 -18.13 -19.36
C LEU A 95 -6.53 -16.80 -19.75
N ALA A 96 -5.95 -15.67 -19.36
CA ALA A 96 -6.44 -14.35 -19.73
C ALA A 96 -6.36 -14.10 -21.24
N LEU A 97 -5.28 -14.54 -21.90
CA LEU A 97 -5.13 -14.45 -23.36
C LEU A 97 -6.20 -15.28 -24.07
N VAL A 98 -6.41 -16.53 -23.65
CA VAL A 98 -7.46 -17.39 -24.23
C VAL A 98 -8.85 -16.78 -24.05
N ALA A 99 -9.15 -16.26 -22.85
CA ALA A 99 -10.42 -15.58 -22.59
C ALA A 99 -10.59 -14.31 -23.43
N ALA A 100 -9.54 -13.52 -23.61
CA ALA A 100 -9.56 -12.31 -24.44
C ALA A 100 -9.79 -12.65 -25.92
N LEU A 101 -9.10 -13.67 -26.44
CA LEU A 101 -9.27 -14.17 -27.81
C LEU A 101 -10.70 -14.69 -28.03
N GLY A 102 -11.24 -15.47 -27.10
CA GLY A 102 -12.62 -15.98 -27.19
C GLY A 102 -13.67 -14.86 -27.18
N ARG A 103 -13.44 -13.77 -26.44
CA ARG A 103 -14.30 -12.57 -26.48
C ARG A 103 -14.23 -11.82 -27.82
N LEU A 104 -13.16 -11.96 -28.61
CA LEU A 104 -13.06 -11.38 -29.96
C LEU A 104 -13.63 -12.30 -31.05
N SER A 105 -13.89 -13.57 -30.73
CA SER A 105 -14.43 -14.54 -31.68
C SER A 105 -15.84 -14.16 -32.13
N SER A 106 -16.09 -14.27 -33.44
CA SER A 106 -17.43 -14.11 -34.02
C SER A 106 -18.34 -15.32 -33.78
N PHE A 107 -17.82 -16.42 -33.23
CA PHE A 107 -18.59 -17.62 -32.92
C PHE A 107 -19.24 -17.52 -31.52
N PRO A 108 -20.59 -17.53 -31.41
CA PRO A 108 -21.30 -17.21 -30.17
C PRO A 108 -20.94 -18.08 -28.94
N PRO A 109 -20.74 -19.41 -29.07
CA PRO A 109 -20.33 -20.24 -27.93
C PRO A 109 -19.00 -19.85 -27.30
N PHE A 110 -17.98 -19.49 -28.09
CA PHE A 110 -16.67 -19.07 -27.56
C PHE A 110 -16.78 -17.72 -26.85
N TYR A 111 -17.54 -16.78 -27.42
CA TYR A 111 -17.80 -15.48 -26.80
C TYR A 111 -18.50 -15.61 -25.44
N ALA A 112 -19.55 -16.43 -25.37
CA ALA A 112 -20.32 -16.65 -24.15
C ALA A 112 -19.47 -17.31 -23.04
N LEU A 113 -18.71 -18.35 -23.38
CA LEU A 113 -17.86 -19.07 -22.42
C LEU A 113 -16.77 -18.16 -21.84
N SER A 114 -16.08 -17.38 -22.68
CA SER A 114 -15.05 -16.45 -22.23
C SER A 114 -15.59 -15.33 -21.34
N THR A 115 -16.75 -14.78 -21.69
CA THR A 115 -17.40 -13.72 -20.89
C THR A 115 -17.89 -14.25 -19.55
N PHE A 116 -18.47 -15.46 -19.53
CA PHE A 116 -18.90 -16.12 -18.30
C PHE A 116 -17.72 -16.41 -17.35
N TYR A 117 -16.63 -17.02 -17.85
CA TYR A 117 -15.44 -17.30 -17.05
C TYR A 117 -14.86 -16.04 -16.39
N VAL A 118 -14.68 -14.95 -17.17
CA VAL A 118 -14.15 -13.69 -16.65
C VAL A 118 -15.08 -13.06 -15.61
N SER A 119 -16.39 -13.11 -15.85
CA SER A 119 -17.38 -12.59 -14.91
C SER A 119 -17.39 -13.36 -13.59
N LEU A 120 -17.24 -14.69 -13.64
CA LEU A 120 -17.25 -15.54 -12.45
C LEU A 120 -16.02 -15.28 -11.59
N ILE A 121 -14.82 -15.31 -12.18
CA ILE A 121 -13.55 -15.08 -11.45
C ILE A 121 -13.48 -13.67 -10.85
N ARG A 122 -14.04 -12.65 -11.53
CA ARG A 122 -14.09 -11.28 -11.01
C ARG A 122 -15.21 -11.04 -10.00
N GLY A 123 -16.25 -11.88 -10.01
CA GLY A 123 -17.43 -11.77 -9.15
C GLY A 123 -17.32 -12.55 -7.84
N THR A 124 -16.37 -13.49 -7.74
CA THR A 124 -16.08 -14.20 -6.50
C THR A 124 -15.07 -13.41 -5.68
N PRO A 125 -15.37 -13.07 -4.41
CA PRO A 125 -14.36 -12.49 -3.52
C PRO A 125 -13.21 -13.50 -3.36
N LEU A 126 -12.01 -13.04 -3.71
CA LEU A 126 -10.75 -13.77 -3.57
C LEU A 126 -10.41 -14.03 -2.10
#